data_AF-A0A7C2ILH5-F1
#
_entry.id   AF-A0A7C2ILH5-F1
#
_cell.length_a   1.000
_cell.length_b   1.000
_cell.length_c   1.000
_cell.angle_alpha   90.00
_cell.angle_beta   90.00
_cell.angle_gamma   90.00
#
_symmetry.space_group_name_H-M   'P 1'
#
loop_
_entity.id
_entity.type
_entity.pdbx_description
1 polymer ?
#
loop_
_entity_poly.entity_id
_entity_poly.type
_entity_poly.pdbx_seq_one_letter_code
_entity_poly.pdbx_strand_id
1 'polypeptide(L)'
;MKSQSANQLIAGTVHVKPTQDGMEFTGNCPTCSSRLSVQIRGDGSHGNLVACMRCKLIYRVVEEAAPSFQESHPRGIGVSYAVAGHWDASAIMEYLFDNVGTVNPVVGGFVCQPDEHHADFPTITVNERTRTVRFGLFGNYPEREAGAIINQVVSEFGSRFQLDLHPLLLERWEYRDEAKGYTLVERRPLGTLLRDRATRKARA
;
A
#
# COMPACT_ATOMS: atom_id res chain seq x y z
N MET A 1 7.45 23.84 23.04
CA MET A 1 7.09 23.63 21.63
C MET A 1 6.56 22.21 21.52
N LYS A 2 5.27 22.02 21.21
CA LYS A 2 4.73 20.68 20.94
C LYS A 2 5.39 20.21 19.65
N SER A 3 6.15 19.12 19.70
CA SER A 3 6.52 18.41 18.47
C SER A 3 5.23 18.12 17.73
N GLN A 4 5.13 18.57 16.48
CA GLN A 4 4.16 18.00 15.57
C GLN A 4 4.53 16.52 15.50
N SER A 5 3.72 15.67 16.14
CA SER A 5 3.81 14.23 15.99
C SER A 5 3.86 13.96 14.49
N ALA A 6 4.92 13.27 14.06
CA ALA A 6 5.09 12.83 12.69
C ALA A 6 3.74 12.30 12.18
N ASN A 7 3.33 12.73 10.98
CA ASN A 7 2.18 12.16 10.29
C ASN A 7 2.42 10.65 10.14
N GLN A 8 1.88 9.86 11.07
CA GLN A 8 1.87 8.42 10.95
C GLN A 8 0.84 8.09 9.87
N LEU A 9 1.33 7.61 8.72
CA LEU A 9 0.51 7.14 7.61
C LEU A 9 -0.52 6.10 8.05
N ILE A 10 -0.14 5.26 9.01
CA ILE A 10 -1.05 4.39 9.74
C ILE A 10 -1.56 5.17 10.95
N ALA A 11 -2.80 5.65 10.88
CA ALA A 11 -3.40 6.54 11.87
C ALA A 11 -3.89 5.82 13.14
N GLY A 12 -3.89 4.49 13.15
CA GLY A 12 -4.31 3.68 14.29
C GLY A 12 -4.95 2.36 13.86
N THR A 13 -5.79 1.81 14.73
CA THR A 13 -6.52 0.56 14.50
C THR A 13 -8.00 0.81 14.23
N VAL A 14 -8.63 -0.08 13.47
CA VAL A 14 -10.08 -0.17 13.33
C VAL A 14 -10.53 -1.57 13.69
N HIS A 15 -11.52 -1.64 14.57
CA HIS A 15 -12.19 -2.88 14.93
C HIS A 15 -13.27 -3.19 13.90
N VAL A 16 -13.28 -4.42 13.39
CA VAL A 16 -14.20 -4.85 12.35
C VAL A 16 -14.97 -6.11 12.73
N LYS A 17 -16.18 -6.25 12.19
CA LYS A 17 -17.07 -7.40 12.35
C LYS A 17 -17.47 -7.98 11.01
N PRO A 18 -17.62 -9.31 10.90
CA PRO A 18 -18.11 -9.91 9.66
C PRO A 18 -19.53 -9.44 9.37
N THR A 19 -19.84 -9.23 8.10
CA THR A 19 -21.20 -9.02 7.62
C THR A 19 -22.00 -10.33 7.69
N GLN A 20 -23.34 -10.24 7.61
CA GLN A 20 -24.21 -11.43 7.69
C GLN A 20 -23.98 -12.44 6.57
N ASP A 21 -23.54 -11.98 5.40
CA ASP A 21 -23.20 -12.82 4.25
C ASP A 21 -21.76 -13.39 4.32
N GLY A 22 -20.96 -12.97 5.31
CA GLY A 22 -19.57 -13.42 5.49
C GLY A 22 -18.62 -13.00 4.38
N MET A 23 -18.99 -12.03 3.54
CA MET A 23 -18.20 -11.59 2.38
C MET A 23 -17.29 -10.40 2.68
N GLU A 24 -17.59 -9.64 3.73
CA GLU A 24 -16.80 -8.47 4.14
C GLU A 24 -16.70 -8.39 5.67
N PHE A 25 -15.64 -7.75 6.16
CA PHE A 25 -15.63 -7.18 7.48
C PHE A 25 -15.97 -5.69 7.41
N THR A 26 -16.69 -5.19 8.41
CA THR A 26 -17.08 -3.77 8.46
C THR A 26 -16.78 -3.16 9.82
N GLY A 27 -16.34 -1.92 9.80
CA GLY A 27 -16.07 -1.11 10.99
C GLY A 27 -16.29 0.36 10.68
N ASN A 28 -16.08 1.23 11.68
CA ASN A 28 -16.18 2.68 11.50
C ASN A 28 -14.80 3.31 11.58
N CYS A 29 -14.52 4.23 10.66
CA CYS A 29 -13.30 5.03 10.69
C CYS A 29 -13.19 5.75 12.05
N PRO A 30 -12.09 5.56 12.81
CA PRO A 30 -11.90 6.21 14.12
C PRO A 30 -11.96 7.74 14.06
N THR A 31 -11.60 8.34 12.92
CA THR A 31 -11.49 9.79 12.77
C THR A 31 -12.77 10.46 12.26
N CYS A 32 -13.47 9.85 11.28
CA CYS A 32 -14.64 10.47 10.63
C CYS A 32 -15.92 9.62 10.68
N SER A 33 -15.91 8.51 11.42
CA SER A 33 -17.04 7.59 11.63
C SER A 33 -17.67 7.02 10.35
N SER A 34 -17.03 7.23 9.18
CA SER A 34 -17.47 6.63 7.93
C SER A 34 -17.31 5.12 8.00
N ARG A 35 -18.30 4.37 7.50
CA ARG A 35 -18.18 2.92 7.36
C ARG A 35 -16.97 2.58 6.49
N LEU A 36 -16.13 1.68 6.99
CA LEU A 36 -15.04 1.03 6.30
C LEU A 36 -15.45 -0.42 6.04
N SER A 37 -15.15 -0.92 4.85
CA SER A 37 -15.33 -2.32 4.46
C SER A 37 -13.96 -2.89 4.11
N VAL A 38 -13.73 -4.14 4.53
CA VAL A 38 -12.57 -4.96 4.19
C VAL A 38 -13.10 -6.21 3.54
N GLN A 39 -12.78 -6.43 2.27
CA GLN A 39 -13.31 -7.59 1.55
C GLN A 39 -12.60 -8.87 1.96
N ILE A 40 -13.41 -9.91 2.16
CA ILE A 40 -12.93 -11.27 2.43
C ILE A 40 -12.78 -11.97 1.08
N ARG A 41 -11.66 -12.68 0.91
CA ARG A 41 -11.40 -13.47 -0.28
C ARG A 41 -12.10 -14.82 -0.20
N GLY A 42 -12.20 -15.51 -1.35
CA GLY A 42 -12.80 -16.86 -1.41
C GLY A 42 -12.09 -17.91 -0.56
N ASP A 43 -10.87 -17.64 -0.09
CA ASP A 43 -10.11 -18.46 0.86
C ASP A 43 -10.20 -17.93 2.31
N GLY A 44 -11.21 -17.11 2.62
CA GLY A 44 -11.44 -16.57 3.96
C GLY A 44 -10.44 -15.48 4.40
N SER A 45 -9.38 -15.23 3.63
CA SER A 45 -8.34 -14.29 4.00
C SER A 45 -8.66 -12.84 3.61
N HIS A 46 -8.04 -11.88 4.30
CA HIS A 46 -8.18 -10.45 3.98
C HIS A 46 -6.89 -9.66 4.28
N GLY A 47 -6.85 -8.43 3.78
CA GLY A 47 -5.79 -7.48 4.09
C GLY A 47 -5.84 -7.00 5.55
N ASN A 48 -4.69 -6.69 6.12
CA ASN A 48 -4.58 -6.17 7.50
C ASN A 48 -4.60 -4.64 7.57
N LEU A 49 -4.75 -3.96 6.43
CA LEU A 49 -5.01 -2.52 6.34
C LEU A 49 -6.32 -2.21 5.65
N VAL A 50 -6.86 -1.05 5.99
CA VAL A 50 -7.95 -0.42 5.26
C VAL A 50 -7.72 1.08 5.11
N ALA A 51 -8.02 1.60 3.93
CA ALA A 51 -7.88 3.02 3.63
C ALA A 51 -9.23 3.75 3.79
N CYS A 52 -9.26 4.81 4.61
CA CYS A 52 -10.42 5.69 4.67
C CYS A 52 -10.35 6.73 3.55
N MET A 53 -11.26 6.66 2.58
CA MET A 53 -11.26 7.56 1.43
C MET A 53 -11.68 9.00 1.76
N ARG A 54 -12.40 9.20 2.88
CA ARG A 54 -12.83 10.53 3.37
C ARG A 54 -11.72 11.24 4.11
N CYS A 55 -11.13 10.54 5.09
CA CYS A 55 -10.07 11.09 5.93
C CYS A 55 -8.67 11.03 5.29
N LYS A 56 -8.48 10.24 4.22
CA LYS A 56 -7.16 10.00 3.57
C LYS A 56 -6.12 9.40 4.53
N LEU A 57 -6.60 8.54 5.44
CA LEU A 57 -5.79 7.86 6.45
C LEU A 57 -5.94 6.35 6.30
N ILE A 58 -4.87 5.63 6.64
CA ILE A 58 -4.82 4.17 6.63
C ILE A 58 -4.94 3.67 8.08
N TYR A 59 -5.65 2.57 8.28
CA TYR A 59 -5.85 1.96 9.59
C TYR A 59 -5.52 0.47 9.55
N ARG A 60 -4.97 -0.05 10.63
CA ARG A 60 -4.76 -1.48 10.87
C ARG A 60 -6.09 -2.14 11.24
N VAL A 61 -6.40 -3.25 10.59
CA VAL A 61 -7.64 -4.01 10.80
C VAL A 61 -7.45 -4.96 11.97
N VAL A 62 -8.39 -4.93 12.92
CA VAL A 62 -8.45 -5.87 14.04
C VAL A 62 -9.85 -6.49 14.07
N GLU A 63 -9.93 -7.81 13.97
CA GLU A 63 -11.19 -8.54 14.11
C GLU A 63 -11.66 -8.53 15.57
N GLU A 64 -12.96 -8.32 15.82
CA GLU A 64 -13.52 -8.41 17.17
C GLU A 64 -13.74 -9.85 17.66
N ALA A 65 -13.76 -10.83 16.76
CA ALA A 65 -13.81 -12.25 17.09
C ALA A 65 -12.46 -12.91 16.79
N ALA A 66 -12.15 -14.03 17.47
CA ALA A 66 -10.84 -14.68 17.37
C ALA A 66 -10.43 -14.91 15.90
N PRO A 67 -9.17 -14.62 15.53
CA PRO A 67 -8.73 -14.64 14.15
C PRO A 67 -8.94 -16.03 13.56
N SER A 68 -9.67 -16.12 12.43
CA SER A 68 -9.63 -17.32 11.62
C SER A 68 -8.27 -17.34 10.91
N PHE A 69 -7.26 -17.89 11.57
CA PHE A 69 -5.97 -18.18 10.94
C PHE A 69 -6.21 -19.25 9.87
N GLN A 70 -6.44 -18.81 8.64
CA GLN A 70 -6.07 -19.58 7.48
C GLN A 70 -4.76 -19.00 6.99
N GLU A 71 -3.70 -19.82 7.05
CA GLU A 71 -2.40 -19.56 6.41
C GLU A 71 -2.60 -19.50 4.89
N SER A 72 -3.17 -18.41 4.40
CA SER A 72 -3.16 -18.13 2.98
C SER A 72 -1.79 -17.57 2.62
N HIS A 73 -1.25 -18.10 1.54
CA HIS A 73 0.06 -17.69 1.04
C HIS A 73 -0.05 -16.22 0.61
N PRO A 74 0.68 -15.30 1.26
CA PRO A 74 0.52 -13.88 1.01
C PRO A 74 0.80 -13.54 -0.46
N ARG A 75 0.06 -12.56 -0.98
CA ARG A 75 0.26 -12.03 -2.34
C ARG A 75 0.84 -10.64 -2.25
N GLY A 76 1.57 -10.22 -3.27
CA GLY A 76 2.10 -8.87 -3.36
C GLY A 76 1.42 -8.10 -4.48
N ILE A 77 1.08 -6.84 -4.21
CA ILE A 77 0.69 -5.88 -5.24
C ILE A 77 1.72 -4.76 -5.25
N GLY A 78 2.40 -4.58 -6.38
CA GLY A 78 3.38 -3.53 -6.59
C GLY A 78 2.85 -2.50 -7.58
N VAL A 79 3.07 -1.22 -7.29
CA VAL A 79 2.90 -0.16 -8.29
C VAL A 79 4.18 0.64 -8.41
N SER A 80 4.69 0.73 -9.64
CA SER A 80 5.89 1.49 -9.97
C SER A 80 5.52 2.82 -10.60
N TYR A 81 6.17 3.88 -10.16
CA TYR A 81 5.98 5.25 -10.61
C TYR A 81 7.29 5.82 -11.17
N ALA A 82 7.23 6.56 -12.28
CA ALA A 82 8.31 7.42 -12.73
C ALA A 82 8.32 8.70 -11.90
N VAL A 83 9.52 9.18 -11.58
CA VAL A 83 9.73 10.46 -10.89
C VAL A 83 10.16 11.52 -11.90
N ALA A 84 9.28 12.47 -12.18
CA ALA A 84 9.59 13.66 -12.96
C ALA A 84 10.18 14.76 -12.06
N GLY A 85 11.01 15.62 -12.64
CA GLY A 85 11.59 16.78 -11.95
C GLY A 85 12.83 16.47 -11.10
N HIS A 86 13.18 17.39 -10.21
CA HIS A 86 14.28 17.20 -9.27
C HIS A 86 13.85 16.26 -8.13
N TRP A 87 14.77 15.44 -7.64
CA TRP A 87 14.55 14.62 -6.45
C TRP A 87 15.85 14.45 -5.69
N ASP A 88 15.73 14.27 -4.38
CA ASP A 88 16.86 14.00 -3.49
C ASP A 88 16.69 12.61 -2.90
N ALA A 89 17.39 11.63 -3.48
CA ALA A 89 17.33 10.24 -3.06
C ALA A 89 17.90 10.03 -1.64
N SER A 90 18.88 10.86 -1.24
CA SER A 90 19.48 10.81 0.09
C SER A 90 18.49 11.27 1.16
N ALA A 91 17.79 12.40 0.93
CA ALA A 91 16.74 12.86 1.83
C ALA A 91 15.58 11.86 1.96
N ILE A 92 15.23 11.18 0.86
CA ILE A 92 14.23 10.10 0.88
C ILE A 92 14.73 8.92 1.73
N MET A 93 15.98 8.49 1.53
CA MET A 93 16.59 7.39 2.26
C MET A 93 16.61 7.66 3.77
N GLU A 94 17.10 8.83 4.18
CA GLU A 94 17.16 9.26 5.59
C GLU A 94 15.78 9.26 6.22
N TYR A 95 14.79 9.85 5.56
CA TYR A 95 13.42 9.85 6.05
C TYR A 95 12.87 8.44 6.28
N LEU A 96 13.06 7.54 5.31
CA LEU A 96 12.54 6.19 5.38
C LEU A 96 13.21 5.39 6.49
N PHE A 97 14.51 5.56 6.67
CA PHE A 97 15.25 4.96 7.77
C PHE A 97 14.76 5.44 9.14
N ASP A 98 14.55 6.75 9.30
CA ASP A 98 14.16 7.35 10.57
C ASP A 98 12.68 7.10 10.94
N ASN A 99 11.80 6.84 9.96
CA ASN A 99 10.34 6.89 10.17
C ASN A 99 9.58 5.64 9.73
N VAL A 100 10.16 4.74 8.93
CA VAL A 100 9.43 3.59 8.36
C VAL A 100 10.09 2.28 8.74
N GLY A 101 11.39 2.13 8.50
CA GLY A 101 12.10 0.91 8.84
C GLY A 101 13.41 0.75 8.09
N THR A 102 13.95 -0.47 8.14
CA THR A 102 15.27 -0.81 7.62
C THR A 102 15.40 -0.47 6.14
N VAL A 103 16.45 0.27 5.79
CA VAL A 103 16.80 0.59 4.40
C VAL A 103 18.02 -0.22 3.98
N ASN A 104 17.84 -1.04 2.94
CA ASN A 104 18.89 -1.89 2.39
C ASN A 104 19.29 -1.40 0.99
N PRO A 105 20.60 -1.28 0.70
CA PRO A 105 21.06 -0.92 -0.64
C PRO A 105 20.74 -2.03 -1.64
N VAL A 106 20.37 -1.66 -2.86
CA VAL A 106 20.19 -2.57 -4.00
C VAL A 106 20.85 -1.99 -5.24
N VAL A 107 20.96 -2.79 -6.30
CA VAL A 107 21.57 -2.31 -7.55
C VAL A 107 20.79 -1.11 -8.09
N GLY A 108 21.45 0.05 -8.09
CA GLY A 108 20.91 1.30 -8.61
C GLY A 108 19.97 2.05 -7.67
N GLY A 109 19.91 1.71 -6.38
CA GLY A 109 19.16 2.46 -5.37
C GLY A 109 19.02 1.72 -4.05
N PHE A 110 17.83 1.69 -3.47
CA PHE A 110 17.59 1.08 -2.15
C PHE A 110 16.16 0.57 -2.00
N VAL A 111 15.95 -0.31 -1.01
CA VAL A 111 14.63 -0.77 -0.58
C VAL A 111 14.46 -0.49 0.92
N CYS A 112 13.36 0.17 1.28
CA CYS A 112 12.91 0.31 2.65
C CYS A 112 11.87 -0.77 2.96
N GLN A 113 12.15 -1.57 3.97
CA GLN A 113 11.24 -2.55 4.54
C GLN A 113 10.68 -1.97 5.85
N PRO A 114 9.36 -1.92 6.02
CA PRO A 114 8.78 -1.45 7.26
C PRO A 114 9.19 -2.32 8.46
N ASP A 115 9.36 -1.69 9.62
CA ASP A 115 9.58 -2.39 10.90
C ASP A 115 8.29 -3.06 11.43
N GLU A 116 8.34 -3.72 12.60
CA GLU A 116 7.15 -4.37 13.18
C GLU A 116 5.98 -3.40 13.43
N HIS A 117 6.27 -2.16 13.81
CA HIS A 117 5.25 -1.13 14.06
C HIS A 117 4.53 -0.74 12.77
N HIS A 118 5.28 -0.73 11.67
CA HIS A 118 4.81 -0.39 10.34
C HIS A 118 4.69 -1.61 9.42
N ALA A 119 4.68 -2.85 9.92
CA ALA A 119 4.79 -4.07 9.10
C ALA A 119 3.77 -4.14 7.95
N ASP A 120 2.65 -3.44 8.12
CA ASP A 120 1.54 -3.39 7.20
C ASP A 120 1.69 -2.27 6.15
N PHE A 121 2.67 -1.38 6.30
CA PHE A 121 3.01 -0.31 5.37
C PHE A 121 3.63 -0.85 4.07
N PRO A 122 3.45 -0.21 2.91
CA PRO A 122 4.09 -0.69 1.69
C PRO A 122 5.61 -0.69 1.79
N THR A 123 6.25 -1.75 1.31
CA THR A 123 7.68 -1.76 0.98
C THR A 123 7.95 -0.73 -0.11
N ILE A 124 8.95 0.13 0.09
CA ILE A 124 9.30 1.19 -0.88
C ILE A 124 10.64 0.85 -1.51
N THR A 125 10.66 0.66 -2.82
CA THR A 125 11.90 0.49 -3.58
C THR A 125 12.17 1.73 -4.43
N VAL A 126 13.32 2.35 -4.25
CA VAL A 126 13.78 3.50 -5.01
C VAL A 126 14.88 3.03 -5.96
N ASN A 127 14.77 3.38 -7.25
CA ASN A 127 15.80 3.17 -8.24
C ASN A 127 16.23 4.51 -8.81
N GLU A 128 17.44 4.92 -8.46
CA GLU A 128 18.04 6.19 -8.84
C GLU A 128 18.36 6.25 -10.34
N ARG A 129 18.84 5.13 -10.89
CA ARG A 129 19.24 5.02 -12.29
C ARG A 129 18.06 5.15 -13.25
N THR A 130 16.95 4.48 -12.95
CA THR A 130 15.73 4.53 -13.76
C THR A 130 14.76 5.62 -13.32
N ARG A 131 15.07 6.33 -12.23
CA ARG A 131 14.20 7.36 -11.62
C ARG A 131 12.79 6.84 -11.35
N THR A 132 12.71 5.68 -10.68
CA THR A 132 11.44 5.05 -10.35
C THR A 132 11.32 4.78 -8.86
N VAL A 133 10.11 4.94 -8.32
CA VAL A 133 9.75 4.49 -6.98
C VAL A 133 8.66 3.43 -7.11
N ARG A 134 8.85 2.29 -6.47
CA ARG A 134 7.88 1.20 -6.40
C ARG A 134 7.35 1.10 -4.98
N PHE A 135 6.03 1.02 -4.86
CA PHE A 135 5.33 0.76 -3.61
C PHE A 135 4.73 -0.64 -3.68
N GLY A 136 5.18 -1.54 -2.81
CA GLY A 136 4.76 -2.94 -2.75
C GLY A 136 4.00 -3.24 -1.47
N LEU A 137 2.73 -3.62 -1.58
CA LEU A 137 1.91 -4.08 -0.46
C LEU A 137 1.82 -5.61 -0.51
N PHE A 138 2.30 -6.27 0.53
CA PHE A 138 2.26 -7.73 0.66
C PHE A 138 1.22 -8.12 1.70
N GLY A 139 0.34 -9.05 1.34
CA GLY A 139 -0.81 -9.47 2.14
C GLY A 139 -2.00 -9.85 1.26
N ASN A 140 -3.11 -10.23 1.89
CA ASN A 140 -4.28 -10.76 1.18
C ASN A 140 -5.23 -9.66 0.69
N TYR A 141 -4.69 -8.71 -0.06
CA TYR A 141 -5.46 -7.58 -0.55
C TYR A 141 -6.12 -7.88 -1.91
N PRO A 142 -7.41 -7.52 -2.07
CA PRO A 142 -7.98 -7.27 -3.39
C PRO A 142 -7.25 -6.10 -4.08
N GLU A 143 -7.13 -6.14 -5.41
CA GLU A 143 -6.41 -5.11 -6.19
C GLU A 143 -6.93 -3.69 -5.93
N ARG A 144 -8.26 -3.54 -5.81
CA ARG A 144 -8.89 -2.24 -5.55
C ARG A 144 -8.48 -1.65 -4.20
N GLU A 145 -8.41 -2.48 -3.16
CA GLU A 145 -8.04 -2.04 -1.81
C GLU A 145 -6.55 -1.71 -1.72
N ALA A 146 -5.70 -2.60 -2.26
CA ALA A 146 -4.27 -2.33 -2.36
C ALA A 146 -3.99 -1.04 -3.12
N GLY A 147 -4.68 -0.81 -4.24
CA GLY A 147 -4.58 0.43 -5.00
C GLY A 147 -5.01 1.66 -4.19
N ALA A 148 -6.03 1.56 -3.34
CA ALA A 148 -6.44 2.68 -2.49
C ALA A 148 -5.38 3.01 -1.43
N ILE A 149 -4.83 1.99 -0.76
CA ILE A 149 -3.74 2.13 0.23
C ILE A 149 -2.51 2.73 -0.45
N ILE A 150 -2.03 2.11 -1.53
CA ILE A 150 -0.84 2.58 -2.27
C ILE A 150 -1.02 4.02 -2.73
N ASN A 151 -2.18 4.40 -3.28
CA ASN A 151 -2.42 5.77 -3.72
C ASN A 151 -2.37 6.79 -2.58
N GLN A 152 -2.82 6.44 -1.38
CA GLN A 152 -2.71 7.33 -0.22
C GLN A 152 -1.23 7.50 0.19
N VAL A 153 -0.49 6.39 0.27
CA VAL A 153 0.95 6.42 0.56
C VAL A 153 1.73 7.22 -0.48
N VAL A 154 1.46 7.01 -1.77
CA VAL A 154 2.07 7.72 -2.89
C VAL A 154 1.78 9.22 -2.81
N SER A 155 0.54 9.60 -2.49
CA SER A 155 0.15 11.01 -2.37
C SER A 155 0.92 11.71 -1.26
N GLU A 156 1.05 11.06 -0.09
CA GLU A 156 1.81 11.62 1.02
C GLU A 156 3.30 11.69 0.72
N PHE A 157 3.85 10.59 0.18
CA PHE A 157 5.25 10.51 -0.22
C PHE A 157 5.60 11.60 -1.26
N GLY A 158 4.78 11.72 -2.31
CA GLY A 158 4.94 12.74 -3.35
C GLY A 158 4.83 14.15 -2.78
N SER A 159 3.87 14.41 -1.88
CA SER A 159 3.75 15.71 -1.23
C SER A 159 4.95 16.05 -0.34
N ARG A 160 5.47 15.07 0.41
CA ARG A 160 6.58 15.28 1.35
C ARG A 160 7.88 15.65 0.65
N PHE A 161 8.15 14.98 -0.46
CA PHE A 161 9.38 15.18 -1.23
C PHE A 161 9.19 16.06 -2.47
N GLN A 162 8.00 16.65 -2.65
CA GLN A 162 7.64 17.48 -3.80
C GLN A 162 7.89 16.77 -5.13
N LEU A 163 7.57 15.48 -5.19
CA LEU A 163 7.79 14.63 -6.37
C LEU A 163 6.54 14.59 -7.24
N ASP A 164 6.77 14.67 -8.55
CA ASP A 164 5.75 14.39 -9.54
C ASP A 164 5.83 12.90 -9.96
N LEU A 165 4.87 12.11 -9.47
CA LEU A 165 4.85 10.65 -9.58
C LEU A 165 3.86 10.18 -10.64
N HIS A 166 4.37 9.59 -11.71
CA HIS A 166 3.57 9.08 -12.84
C HIS A 166 3.46 7.56 -12.81
N PRO A 167 2.26 6.97 -12.69
CA PRO A 167 2.12 5.52 -12.62
C PRO A 167 2.54 4.84 -13.91
N LEU A 168 3.44 3.86 -13.81
CA LEU A 168 3.99 3.12 -14.94
C LEU A 168 3.39 1.73 -15.05
N LEU A 169 3.45 0.96 -13.96
CA LEU A 169 3.25 -0.49 -13.98
C LEU A 169 2.51 -0.92 -12.71
N LEU A 170 1.59 -1.85 -12.89
CA LEU A 170 1.04 -2.70 -11.84
C LEU A 170 1.73 -4.06 -11.92
N GLU A 171 2.08 -4.60 -10.77
CA GLU A 171 2.67 -5.92 -10.63
C GLU A 171 1.89 -6.73 -9.62
N ARG A 172 1.69 -8.02 -9.91
CA ARG A 172 1.15 -8.98 -8.95
C ARG A 172 2.18 -10.06 -8.69
N TRP A 173 2.36 -10.36 -7.42
CA TRP A 173 3.32 -11.30 -6.89
C TRP A 173 2.58 -12.35 -6.08
N GLU A 174 3.02 -13.59 -6.18
CA GLU A 174 2.48 -14.70 -5.40
C GLU A 174 3.61 -15.37 -4.64
N TYR A 175 3.38 -15.61 -3.35
CA TYR A 175 4.27 -16.47 -2.57
C TYR A 175 4.24 -17.89 -3.14
N ARG A 176 5.42 -18.48 -3.32
CA ARG A 176 5.58 -19.84 -3.83
C ARG A 176 5.86 -20.82 -2.71
N ASP A 177 7.02 -20.67 -2.07
CA ASP A 177 7.50 -21.50 -0.97
C ASP A 177 8.60 -20.74 -0.22
N GLU A 178 9.03 -21.25 0.94
CA GLU A 178 10.04 -20.60 1.79
C GLU A 178 11.40 -20.45 1.11
N ALA A 179 11.73 -21.33 0.17
CA ALA A 179 13.01 -21.33 -0.53
C ALA A 179 13.04 -20.31 -1.68
N LYS A 180 11.92 -20.10 -2.37
CA LYS A 180 11.78 -19.23 -3.54
C LYS A 180 11.14 -17.88 -3.23
N GLY A 181 10.47 -17.74 -2.10
CA GLY A 181 9.76 -16.54 -1.70
C GLY A 181 8.67 -16.14 -2.70
N TYR A 182 8.57 -14.84 -3.01
CA TYR A 182 7.57 -14.29 -3.92
C TYR A 182 8.04 -14.33 -5.38
N THR A 183 7.14 -14.75 -6.27
CA THR A 183 7.34 -14.74 -7.72
C THR A 183 6.39 -13.74 -8.38
N LEU A 184 6.90 -12.96 -9.33
CA LEU A 184 6.09 -12.08 -10.18
C LEU A 184 5.21 -12.95 -11.11
N VAL A 185 3.90 -12.78 -11.04
CA VAL A 185 2.93 -13.55 -11.84
C VAL A 185 2.22 -12.71 -12.89
N GLU A 186 2.13 -11.40 -12.69
CA GLU A 186 1.54 -10.48 -13.65
C GLU A 186 2.27 -9.15 -13.63
N ARG A 187 2.50 -8.56 -14.82
CA ARG A 187 3.03 -7.21 -14.98
C ARG A 187 2.27 -6.51 -16.08
N ARG A 188 1.64 -5.38 -15.76
CA ARG A 188 0.75 -4.66 -16.67
C ARG A 188 1.01 -3.15 -16.65
N PRO A 189 1.15 -2.47 -17.80
CA PRO A 189 1.27 -1.02 -17.85
C PRO A 189 0.02 -0.31 -17.33
N LEU A 190 0.21 0.75 -16.53
CA LEU A 190 -0.85 1.63 -16.05
C LEU A 190 -1.07 2.86 -16.94
N GLY A 191 -0.05 3.25 -17.72
CA GLY A 191 -0.05 4.44 -18.59
C GLY A 191 -1.16 4.51 -19.65
N THR A 192 -1.92 3.43 -19.86
CA THR A 192 -3.06 3.37 -20.78
C THR A 192 -4.44 3.41 -20.07
N LEU A 193 -4.52 3.13 -18.78
CA LEU A 193 -5.80 3.04 -18.05
C LEU A 193 -6.39 4.41 -17.70
N LEU A 194 -5.56 5.44 -17.49
CA LEU A 194 -6.05 6.82 -17.30
C LEU A 194 -6.62 7.39 -18.61
N ARG A 195 -6.02 7.05 -19.76
CA ARG A 195 -6.61 7.36 -21.07
C ARG A 195 -7.94 6.64 -21.22
N ASP A 196 -8.01 5.34 -20.98
CA ASP A 196 -9.25 4.58 -21.13
C ASP A 196 -10.39 5.02 -20.20
N ARG A 197 -10.09 5.49 -18.97
CA ARG A 197 -11.11 6.04 -18.07
C ARG A 197 -11.64 7.38 -18.56
N ALA A 198 -10.78 8.23 -19.12
CA ALA A 198 -11.20 9.47 -19.79
C ALA A 198 -12.01 9.16 -21.06
N THR A 199 -11.61 8.17 -21.86
CA THR A 199 -12.36 7.75 -23.06
C THR A 199 -13.71 7.12 -22.73
N ARG A 200 -13.81 6.34 -21.64
CA ARG A 200 -15.08 5.76 -21.17
C ARG A 200 -16.02 6.80 -20.57
N LYS A 201 -15.50 7.83 -19.88
CA LYS A 201 -16.31 8.97 -19.42
C LYS A 201 -16.75 9.91 -20.56
N ALA A 202 -15.99 9.99 -21.64
CA ALA A 202 -16.34 10.79 -22.81
C ALA A 202 -17.30 10.08 -23.78
N ARG A 203 -17.55 8.77 -23.57
CA ARG A 203 -18.44 7.94 -24.40
C ARG A 203 -19.70 7.47 -23.66
N ALA A 204 -19.89 7.89 -22.41
CA ALA A 204 -21.09 7.66 -21.60
C ALA A 204 -21.85 8.99 -21.46
#